data_AF-A0A0H4XGB8-F1
#
_entry.id   AF-A0A0H4XGB8-F1
#
_cell.length_a   1.000
_cell.length_b   1.000
_cell.length_c   1.000
_cell.angle_alpha   90.00
_cell.angle_beta   90.00
_cell.angle_gamma   90.00
#
_symmetry.space_group_name_H-M   'P 1'
#
loop_
_entity.id
_entity.type
_entity.pdbx_description
1 polymer ?
#
loop_
_entity_poly.entity_id
_entity_poly.type
_entity_poly.pdbx_seq_one_letter_code
_entity_poly.pdbx_strand_id
1 'polypeptide(L)'
;MVTERIGDTYVKQLVLAFLDDPKVAAGLPVAQGARGTHHTWRGGVAEHILSVMRLTLRVSDQYPMADRDLLLAGALLQQVMKTVDASESSDESRLVGHIVLTAQKLREKVLAIPGFPPLLEQHLTHLIVSQHGDAPHSPKSPVTLEAQILHSLESLDARIASWLEAMQRDSHDRWTDSVRPYERQLWKGPSPTSRGRAPVEGGGRRKAREEKRKARPEKPQQQGTPAEGAPQEQQAQQQRPPRKERPPREDRPPREERPPREERAPRPPREERPPRDASSLPKELTFKPFSALTSLPSDSGKGGEGSSES
;
A
#
# COMPACT_ATOMS: atom_id res chain seq x y z
N MET A 1 -0.41 -21.51 3.72
CA MET A 1 0.16 -20.41 2.88
C MET A 1 -0.97 -19.58 2.25
N VAL A 2 -0.71 -18.33 1.81
CA VAL A 2 -1.76 -17.50 1.15
C VAL A 2 -2.36 -18.19 -0.08
N THR A 3 -1.55 -18.97 -0.80
CA THR A 3 -1.97 -19.80 -1.95
C THR A 3 -2.98 -20.90 -1.61
N GLU A 4 -3.12 -21.30 -0.35
CA GLU A 4 -4.16 -22.25 0.11
C GLU A 4 -5.52 -21.56 0.31
N ARG A 5 -5.56 -20.22 0.32
CA ARG A 5 -6.79 -19.45 0.45
C ARG A 5 -7.43 -19.12 -0.91
N ILE A 6 -6.72 -19.40 -2.01
CA ILE A 6 -7.19 -19.23 -3.39
C ILE A 6 -7.90 -20.51 -3.82
N GLY A 7 -9.18 -20.40 -4.15
CA GLY A 7 -10.03 -21.51 -4.59
C GLY A 7 -10.02 -21.75 -6.09
N ASP A 8 -9.99 -20.69 -6.89
CA ASP A 8 -9.96 -20.75 -8.35
C ASP A 8 -8.61 -21.30 -8.86
N THR A 9 -8.71 -22.28 -9.77
CA THR A 9 -7.55 -23.01 -10.26
C THR A 9 -6.66 -22.14 -11.14
N TYR A 10 -7.23 -21.29 -11.99
CA TYR A 10 -6.47 -20.42 -12.90
C TYR A 10 -5.78 -19.30 -12.13
N VAL A 11 -6.47 -18.68 -11.18
CA VAL A 11 -5.88 -17.67 -10.28
C VAL A 11 -4.73 -18.28 -9.49
N LYS A 12 -4.91 -19.47 -8.93
CA LYS A 12 -3.86 -20.15 -8.16
C LYS A 12 -2.64 -20.49 -9.03
N GLN A 13 -2.85 -21.04 -10.22
CA GLN A 13 -1.78 -21.33 -11.17
C GLN A 13 -1.01 -20.07 -11.56
N LEU A 14 -1.72 -18.98 -11.84
CA LEU A 14 -1.09 -17.70 -12.18
C LEU A 14 -0.26 -17.14 -11.03
N VAL A 15 -0.81 -17.11 -9.81
CA VAL A 15 -0.11 -16.63 -8.62
C VAL A 15 1.17 -17.45 -8.39
N LEU A 16 1.09 -18.78 -8.50
CA LEU A 16 2.27 -19.65 -8.40
C LEU A 16 3.26 -19.36 -9.53
N ALA A 17 2.82 -19.17 -10.77
CA ALA A 17 3.70 -18.87 -11.90
C ALA A 17 4.49 -17.55 -11.76
N PHE A 18 3.97 -16.60 -10.96
CA PHE A 18 4.70 -15.40 -10.56
C PHE A 18 5.67 -15.67 -9.38
N LEU A 19 5.23 -16.40 -8.35
CA LEU A 19 6.06 -16.72 -7.18
C LEU A 19 7.23 -17.65 -7.52
N ASP A 20 7.04 -18.57 -8.48
CA ASP A 20 8.03 -19.51 -8.97
C ASP A 20 8.95 -18.90 -10.05
N ASP A 21 8.69 -17.65 -10.48
CA ASP A 21 9.60 -16.95 -11.38
C ASP A 21 10.93 -16.67 -10.67
N PRO A 22 12.08 -17.17 -11.18
CA PRO A 22 13.35 -17.07 -10.48
C PRO A 22 13.77 -15.63 -10.14
N LYS A 23 13.41 -14.67 -10.98
CA LYS A 23 13.72 -13.25 -10.75
C LYS A 23 12.88 -12.69 -9.60
N VAL A 24 11.60 -13.03 -9.56
CA VAL A 24 10.69 -12.62 -8.47
C VAL A 24 11.10 -13.26 -7.16
N ALA A 25 11.34 -14.58 -7.16
CA ALA A 25 11.74 -15.34 -5.98
C ALA A 25 13.05 -14.83 -5.37
N ALA A 26 14.05 -14.51 -6.20
CA ALA A 26 15.31 -13.92 -5.75
C ALA A 26 15.15 -12.46 -5.26
N GLY A 27 14.22 -11.72 -5.86
CA GLY A 27 13.96 -10.31 -5.57
C GLY A 27 13.18 -10.07 -4.27
N LEU A 28 12.17 -10.89 -3.97
CA LEU A 28 11.28 -10.73 -2.81
C LEU A 28 12.00 -10.49 -1.47
N PRO A 29 13.04 -11.26 -1.09
CA PRO A 29 13.72 -11.09 0.19
C PRO A 29 14.55 -9.81 0.30
N VAL A 30 14.82 -9.13 -0.82
CA VAL A 30 15.80 -8.04 -0.88
C VAL A 30 15.21 -6.72 -1.38
N ALA A 31 14.12 -6.77 -2.14
CA ALA A 31 13.48 -5.62 -2.74
C ALA A 31 12.99 -4.63 -1.67
N GLN A 32 13.24 -3.36 -1.94
CA GLN A 32 12.88 -2.24 -1.08
C GLN A 32 11.73 -1.47 -1.73
N GLY A 33 10.85 -0.88 -0.91
CA GLY A 33 9.92 0.12 -1.39
C GLY A 33 10.64 1.31 -2.02
N ALA A 34 9.93 2.07 -2.87
CA ALA A 34 10.50 3.21 -3.56
C ALA A 34 11.05 4.26 -2.57
N ARG A 35 12.14 4.94 -2.93
CA ARG A 35 12.73 5.98 -2.07
C ARG A 35 11.73 7.13 -1.85
N GLY A 36 11.42 7.42 -0.59
CA GLY A 36 10.42 8.42 -0.21
C GLY A 36 8.99 7.87 -0.08
N THR A 37 8.79 6.57 -0.27
CA THR A 37 7.54 5.86 0.06
C THR A 37 7.69 5.10 1.38
N HIS A 38 6.69 4.28 1.72
CA HIS A 38 6.71 3.30 2.80
C HIS A 38 7.51 2.04 2.41
N HIS A 39 7.88 1.23 3.42
CA HIS A 39 8.59 -0.05 3.30
C HIS A 39 9.97 0.05 2.65
N THR A 40 10.73 1.10 2.96
CA THR A 40 12.03 1.41 2.29
C THR A 40 13.21 0.54 2.72
N TRP A 41 12.98 -0.53 3.50
CA TRP A 41 14.03 -1.46 3.95
C TRP A 41 14.10 -2.71 3.08
N ARG A 42 15.21 -3.45 3.24
CA ARG A 42 15.44 -4.74 2.57
C ARG A 42 14.30 -5.71 2.93
N GLY A 43 13.57 -6.19 1.93
CA GLY A 43 12.42 -7.08 2.10
C GLY A 43 11.08 -6.35 2.29
N GLY A 44 11.08 -5.01 2.26
CA GLY A 44 9.88 -4.21 2.47
C GLY A 44 8.77 -4.45 1.42
N VAL A 45 9.12 -4.80 0.18
CA VAL A 45 8.11 -5.15 -0.84
C VAL A 45 7.35 -6.43 -0.44
N ALA A 46 8.05 -7.45 0.07
CA ALA A 46 7.41 -8.68 0.54
C ALA A 46 6.53 -8.43 1.77
N GLU A 47 6.97 -7.58 2.69
CA GLU A 47 6.16 -7.16 3.85
C GLU A 47 4.90 -6.42 3.42
N HIS A 48 5.02 -5.50 2.45
CA HIS A 48 3.88 -4.78 1.87
C HIS A 48 2.85 -5.74 1.26
N ILE A 49 3.29 -6.63 0.37
CA ILE A 49 2.42 -7.65 -0.26
C ILE A 49 1.70 -8.47 0.81
N LEU A 50 2.43 -8.96 1.81
CA LEU A 50 1.85 -9.76 2.88
C LEU A 50 0.85 -8.97 3.73
N SER A 51 1.14 -7.70 4.01
CA SER A 51 0.24 -6.81 4.77
C SER A 51 -1.07 -6.58 4.02
N VAL A 52 -0.99 -6.21 2.73
CA VAL A 52 -2.16 -6.00 1.87
C VAL A 52 -2.96 -7.29 1.71
N MET A 53 -2.32 -8.44 1.49
CA MET A 53 -3.01 -9.73 1.43
C MET A 53 -3.76 -10.06 2.73
N ARG A 54 -3.19 -9.75 3.91
CA ARG A 54 -3.87 -9.95 5.21
C ARG A 54 -5.06 -9.01 5.37
N LEU A 55 -4.93 -7.76 4.93
CA LEU A 55 -6.05 -6.81 4.92
C LEU A 55 -7.16 -7.28 3.98
N THR A 56 -6.80 -7.74 2.79
CA THR A 56 -7.72 -8.31 1.80
C THR A 56 -8.55 -9.44 2.41
N LEU A 57 -7.94 -10.39 3.12
CA LEU A 57 -8.68 -11.48 3.76
C LEU A 57 -9.75 -10.96 4.73
N ARG A 58 -9.40 -10.00 5.59
CA ARG A 58 -10.34 -9.41 6.55
C ARG A 58 -11.46 -8.61 5.87
N VAL A 59 -11.12 -7.88 4.80
CA VAL A 59 -12.09 -7.09 4.05
C VAL A 59 -13.01 -7.99 3.23
N SER A 60 -12.52 -9.10 2.70
CA SER A 60 -13.34 -10.08 1.99
C SER A 60 -14.36 -10.77 2.91
N ASP A 61 -14.04 -10.93 4.20
CA ASP A 61 -15.02 -11.45 5.18
C ASP A 61 -16.19 -10.47 5.39
N GLN A 62 -15.90 -9.16 5.35
CA GLN A 62 -16.92 -8.10 5.49
C GLN A 62 -17.72 -7.87 4.20
N TYR A 63 -17.08 -8.03 3.04
CA TYR A 63 -17.69 -7.82 1.72
C TYR A 63 -17.67 -9.11 0.90
N PRO A 64 -18.55 -10.09 1.23
CA PRO A 64 -18.55 -11.40 0.59
C PRO A 64 -18.96 -11.37 -0.90
N MET A 65 -19.45 -10.23 -1.40
CA MET A 65 -19.72 -10.01 -2.82
C MET A 65 -18.48 -9.64 -3.63
N ALA A 66 -17.34 -9.34 -2.98
CA ALA A 66 -16.07 -9.15 -3.66
C ALA A 66 -15.38 -10.50 -3.88
N ASP A 67 -14.81 -10.71 -5.06
CA ASP A 67 -14.07 -11.92 -5.37
C ASP A 67 -12.74 -11.96 -4.58
N ARG A 68 -12.68 -12.83 -3.56
CA ARG A 68 -11.51 -12.97 -2.69
C ARG A 68 -10.26 -13.41 -3.45
N ASP A 69 -10.41 -14.24 -4.47
CA ASP A 69 -9.27 -14.80 -5.20
C ASP A 69 -8.66 -13.72 -6.10
N LEU A 70 -9.51 -12.91 -6.75
CA LEU A 70 -9.07 -11.71 -7.46
C LEU A 70 -8.38 -10.70 -6.54
N LEU A 71 -8.92 -10.46 -5.34
CA LEU A 71 -8.29 -9.55 -4.39
C LEU A 71 -6.90 -10.05 -3.95
N LEU A 72 -6.76 -11.35 -3.67
CA LEU A 72 -5.46 -11.94 -3.29
C LEU A 72 -4.46 -11.88 -4.43
N ALA A 73 -4.88 -12.21 -5.66
CA ALA A 73 -4.02 -12.12 -6.82
C ALA A 73 -3.61 -10.68 -7.12
N GLY A 74 -4.55 -9.74 -7.09
CA GLY A 74 -4.28 -8.32 -7.33
C GLY A 74 -3.29 -7.73 -6.33
N ALA A 75 -3.41 -8.07 -5.03
CA ALA A 75 -2.47 -7.63 -4.00
C ALA A 75 -1.02 -8.08 -4.26
N LEU A 76 -0.82 -9.25 -4.88
CA LEU A 76 0.49 -9.69 -5.33
C LEU A 76 0.91 -8.95 -6.61
N LEU A 77 0.06 -8.99 -7.64
CA LEU A 77 0.38 -8.53 -8.98
C LEU A 77 0.75 -7.04 -9.04
N GLN A 78 0.08 -6.17 -8.27
CA GLN A 78 0.35 -4.73 -8.25
C GLN A 78 1.79 -4.39 -7.81
N GLN A 79 2.43 -5.28 -7.04
CA GLN A 79 3.74 -5.00 -6.42
C GLN A 79 4.85 -5.96 -6.90
N VAL A 80 4.51 -7.14 -7.42
CA VAL A 80 5.46 -8.22 -7.68
C VAL A 80 6.61 -7.81 -8.62
N MET A 81 6.35 -6.98 -9.63
CA MET A 81 7.40 -6.57 -10.57
C MET A 81 8.44 -5.62 -9.96
N LYS A 82 8.13 -4.97 -8.83
CA LYS A 82 9.12 -4.18 -8.06
C LYS A 82 10.21 -5.05 -7.45
N THR A 83 10.00 -6.37 -7.39
CA THR A 83 11.01 -7.32 -6.90
C THR A 83 12.06 -7.63 -7.95
N VAL A 84 11.68 -7.61 -9.23
CA VAL A 84 12.57 -7.89 -10.36
C VAL A 84 13.46 -6.69 -10.66
N ASP A 85 12.96 -5.48 -10.44
CA ASP A 85 13.64 -4.23 -10.73
C ASP A 85 13.70 -3.33 -9.49
N ALA A 86 14.27 -3.87 -8.40
CA ALA A 86 14.38 -3.21 -7.08
C ALA A 86 15.06 -1.83 -7.12
N SER A 87 15.71 -1.51 -8.23
CA SER A 87 16.14 -0.18 -8.59
C SER A 87 15.40 0.20 -9.87
N GLU A 88 14.49 1.18 -9.82
CA GLU A 88 13.89 1.87 -10.98
C GLU A 88 14.96 2.56 -11.86
N SER A 89 15.94 1.79 -12.32
CA SER A 89 17.17 2.22 -12.95
C SER A 89 17.49 1.44 -14.21
N SER A 90 16.76 0.37 -14.51
CA SER A 90 16.78 -0.17 -15.87
C SER A 90 16.13 0.83 -16.82
N ASP A 91 16.63 0.87 -18.06
CA ASP A 91 16.03 1.71 -19.10
C ASP A 91 14.58 1.26 -19.37
N GLU A 92 14.31 -0.04 -19.32
CA GLU A 92 12.98 -0.60 -19.51
C GLU A 92 11.97 -0.09 -18.47
N SER A 93 12.29 -0.15 -17.17
CA SER A 93 11.40 0.38 -16.12
C SER A 93 11.19 1.88 -16.24
N ARG A 94 12.19 2.63 -16.69
CA ARG A 94 12.07 4.09 -16.89
C ARG A 94 11.29 4.47 -18.14
N LEU A 95 11.42 3.70 -19.22
CA LEU A 95 10.75 3.95 -20.49
C LEU A 95 9.30 3.46 -20.48
N VAL A 96 9.06 2.28 -19.90
CA VAL A 96 7.77 1.56 -19.97
C VAL A 96 6.96 1.75 -18.69
N GLY A 97 7.61 1.74 -17.53
CA GLY A 97 6.97 1.83 -16.22
C GLY A 97 6.44 0.48 -15.70
N HIS A 98 6.51 0.29 -14.38
CA HIS A 98 6.19 -0.99 -13.75
C HIS A 98 4.75 -1.49 -14.01
N ILE A 99 3.76 -0.61 -14.14
CA ILE A 99 2.36 -1.01 -14.40
C ILE A 99 2.24 -1.76 -15.73
N VAL A 100 2.84 -1.18 -16.77
CA VAL A 100 2.78 -1.75 -18.12
C VAL A 100 3.63 -3.02 -18.18
N LEU A 101 4.79 -3.04 -17.54
CA LEU A 101 5.62 -4.25 -17.42
C LEU A 101 4.88 -5.38 -16.69
N THR A 102 4.17 -5.09 -15.60
CA THR A 102 3.33 -6.08 -14.91
C THR A 102 2.23 -6.60 -15.81
N ALA A 103 1.55 -5.74 -16.58
CA ALA A 103 0.51 -6.18 -17.51
C ALA A 103 1.07 -7.06 -18.66
N GLN A 104 2.25 -6.72 -19.19
CA GLN A 104 2.94 -7.55 -20.18
C GLN A 104 3.35 -8.91 -19.60
N LYS A 105 3.90 -8.93 -18.38
CA LYS A 105 4.27 -10.17 -17.68
C LYS A 105 3.05 -11.02 -17.35
N LEU A 106 1.94 -10.39 -16.97
CA LEU A 106 0.65 -11.07 -16.79
C LEU A 106 0.25 -11.78 -18.09
N ARG A 107 0.28 -11.08 -19.24
CA ARG A 107 -0.05 -11.66 -20.53
C ARG A 107 0.85 -12.84 -20.89
N GLU A 108 2.16 -12.72 -20.67
CA GLU A 108 3.13 -13.81 -20.88
C GLU A 108 2.77 -15.06 -20.06
N LYS A 109 2.50 -14.89 -18.76
CA LYS A 109 2.16 -16.00 -17.85
C LYS A 109 0.79 -16.61 -18.16
N VAL A 110 -0.19 -15.79 -18.53
CA VAL A 110 -1.53 -16.24 -18.95
C VAL A 110 -1.44 -17.11 -20.22
N LEU A 111 -0.63 -16.73 -21.20
CA LEU A 111 -0.43 -17.52 -22.42
C LEU A 111 0.22 -18.89 -22.16
N ALA A 112 0.97 -19.02 -21.06
CA ALA A 112 1.56 -20.29 -20.64
C ALA A 112 0.60 -21.21 -19.89
N ILE A 113 -0.61 -20.74 -19.55
CA ILE A 113 -1.64 -21.52 -18.84
C ILE A 113 -2.74 -21.92 -19.83
N PRO A 114 -2.81 -23.20 -20.25
CA PRO A 114 -3.81 -23.65 -21.22
C PRO A 114 -5.24 -23.40 -20.74
N GLY A 115 -6.08 -22.83 -21.62
CA GLY A 115 -7.49 -22.60 -21.34
C GLY A 115 -7.80 -21.43 -20.39
N PHE A 116 -6.83 -20.55 -20.11
CA PHE A 116 -7.04 -19.41 -19.21
C PHE A 116 -8.24 -18.55 -19.67
N PRO A 117 -9.24 -18.29 -18.81
CA PRO A 117 -10.46 -17.58 -19.21
C PRO A 117 -10.18 -16.13 -19.61
N PRO A 118 -10.63 -15.67 -20.80
CA PRO A 118 -10.37 -14.30 -21.27
C PRO A 118 -10.90 -13.21 -20.32
N LEU A 119 -12.08 -13.43 -19.74
CA LEU A 119 -12.68 -12.49 -18.79
C LEU A 119 -11.86 -12.37 -17.50
N LEU A 120 -11.30 -13.48 -17.03
CA LEU A 120 -10.44 -13.49 -15.85
C LEU A 120 -9.17 -12.67 -16.10
N GLU A 121 -8.56 -12.84 -17.27
CA GLU A 121 -7.39 -12.06 -17.69
C GLU A 121 -7.70 -10.57 -17.75
N GLN A 122 -8.87 -10.19 -18.31
CA GLN A 122 -9.32 -8.80 -18.37
C GLN A 122 -9.46 -8.20 -16.97
N HIS A 123 -10.04 -8.93 -16.02
CA HIS A 123 -10.19 -8.48 -14.64
C HIS A 123 -8.84 -8.31 -13.94
N LEU A 124 -7.93 -9.27 -14.07
CA LEU A 124 -6.58 -9.19 -13.49
C LEU A 124 -5.77 -8.04 -14.10
N THR A 125 -5.87 -7.84 -15.42
CA THR A 125 -5.27 -6.70 -16.11
C THR A 125 -5.84 -5.39 -15.57
N HIS A 126 -7.16 -5.30 -15.40
CA HIS A 126 -7.84 -4.13 -14.84
C HIS A 126 -7.35 -3.81 -13.42
N LEU A 127 -7.16 -4.81 -12.56
CA LEU A 127 -6.58 -4.63 -11.22
C LEU A 127 -5.19 -3.98 -11.27
N ILE A 128 -4.34 -4.40 -12.21
CA ILE A 128 -2.99 -3.84 -12.39
C ILE A 128 -3.08 -2.40 -12.89
N VAL A 129 -3.79 -2.15 -14.00
CA VAL A 129 -3.78 -0.83 -14.65
C VAL A 129 -4.58 0.25 -13.91
N SER A 130 -5.38 -0.15 -12.91
CA SER A 130 -6.16 0.78 -12.09
C SER A 130 -5.64 0.97 -10.66
N GLN A 131 -4.47 0.43 -10.33
CA GLN A 131 -3.89 0.47 -8.98
C GLN A 131 -3.76 1.88 -8.37
N HIS A 132 -3.61 2.91 -9.19
CA HIS A 132 -3.45 4.30 -8.73
C HIS A 132 -4.77 5.08 -8.58
N GLY A 133 -5.93 4.43 -8.72
CA GLY A 133 -7.20 5.11 -8.53
C GLY A 133 -7.47 6.15 -9.61
N ASP A 134 -8.00 7.30 -9.19
CA ASP A 134 -8.29 8.46 -10.05
C ASP A 134 -7.10 9.43 -10.20
N ALA A 135 -5.91 9.04 -9.74
CA ALA A 135 -4.74 9.88 -9.88
C ALA A 135 -4.40 10.14 -11.36
N PRO A 136 -3.91 11.35 -11.74
CA PRO A 136 -3.70 11.72 -13.15
C PRO A 136 -2.76 10.79 -13.94
N HIS A 137 -1.85 10.10 -13.24
CA HIS A 137 -0.91 9.13 -13.81
C HIS A 137 -1.45 7.70 -13.88
N SER A 138 -2.67 7.45 -13.40
CA SER A 138 -3.31 6.13 -13.51
C SER A 138 -3.81 5.93 -14.94
N PRO A 139 -3.43 4.83 -15.62
CA PRO A 139 -3.97 4.53 -16.95
C PRO A 139 -5.49 4.43 -16.97
N LYS A 140 -6.10 3.95 -15.87
CA LYS A 140 -7.54 3.72 -15.76
C LYS A 140 -8.03 3.87 -14.32
N SER A 141 -9.18 4.51 -14.12
CA SER A 141 -9.86 4.48 -12.82
C SER A 141 -10.41 3.09 -12.48
N PRO A 142 -10.40 2.68 -11.20
CA PRO A 142 -11.09 1.49 -10.72
C PRO A 142 -12.57 1.50 -11.14
N VAL A 143 -13.04 0.41 -11.76
CA VAL A 143 -14.47 0.25 -12.12
C VAL A 143 -15.08 -1.03 -11.57
N THR A 144 -14.27 -1.98 -11.10
CA THR A 144 -14.73 -3.17 -10.40
C THR A 144 -14.65 -2.96 -8.89
N LEU A 145 -15.46 -3.71 -8.14
CA LEU A 145 -15.46 -3.66 -6.68
C LEU A 145 -14.08 -4.06 -6.14
N GLU A 146 -13.47 -5.09 -6.72
CA GLU A 146 -12.16 -5.61 -6.34
C GLU A 146 -11.06 -4.56 -6.53
N ALA A 147 -11.09 -3.83 -7.66
CA ALA A 147 -10.12 -2.76 -7.93
C ALA A 147 -10.26 -1.62 -6.92
N GLN A 148 -11.49 -1.23 -6.58
CA GLN A 148 -11.74 -0.17 -5.62
C GLN A 148 -11.27 -0.57 -4.22
N ILE A 149 -11.56 -1.81 -3.80
CA ILE A 149 -11.09 -2.35 -2.52
C ILE A 149 -9.56 -2.36 -2.49
N LEU A 150 -8.90 -2.97 -3.48
CA LEU A 150 -7.44 -3.07 -3.50
C LEU A 150 -6.75 -1.71 -3.47
N HIS A 151 -7.19 -0.76 -4.29
CA HIS A 151 -6.67 0.61 -4.26
C HIS A 151 -6.76 1.23 -2.85
N SER A 152 -7.88 0.99 -2.16
CA SER A 152 -8.10 1.52 -0.81
C SER A 152 -7.18 0.84 0.22
N LEU A 153 -6.96 -0.47 0.09
CA LEU A 153 -6.09 -1.25 0.98
C LEU A 153 -4.61 -0.93 0.78
N GLU A 154 -4.15 -0.78 -0.46
CA GLU A 154 -2.78 -0.35 -0.75
C GLU A 154 -2.52 1.05 -0.18
N SER A 155 -3.45 1.98 -0.39
CA SER A 155 -3.36 3.34 0.17
C SER A 155 -3.39 3.36 1.69
N LEU A 156 -4.19 2.47 2.31
CA LEU A 156 -4.23 2.33 3.77
C LEU A 156 -2.88 1.83 4.31
N ASP A 157 -2.37 0.72 3.77
CA ASP A 157 -1.09 0.16 4.21
C ASP A 157 0.04 1.17 4.01
N ALA A 158 0.07 1.83 2.86
CA ALA A 158 1.06 2.86 2.55
C ALA A 158 1.09 4.00 3.54
N ARG A 159 -0.08 4.55 3.85
CA ARG A 159 -0.19 5.67 4.79
C ARG A 159 0.16 5.25 6.21
N ILE A 160 -0.27 4.08 6.66
CA ILE A 160 0.01 3.59 8.02
C ILE A 160 1.48 3.23 8.19
N ALA A 161 2.08 2.52 7.23
CA ALA A 161 3.50 2.17 7.27
C ALA A 161 4.38 3.43 7.27
N SER A 162 4.12 4.38 6.36
CA SER A 162 4.83 5.67 6.33
C SER A 162 4.67 6.47 7.64
N TRP A 163 3.49 6.44 8.24
CA TRP A 163 3.22 7.10 9.52
C TRP A 163 4.05 6.48 10.65
N LEU A 164 4.07 5.15 10.76
CA LEU A 164 4.86 4.43 11.76
C LEU A 164 6.37 4.62 11.54
N GLU A 165 6.84 4.61 10.30
CA GLU A 165 8.24 4.91 9.96
C GLU A 165 8.66 6.31 10.40
N ALA A 166 7.82 7.32 10.13
CA ALA A 166 8.08 8.69 10.55
C ALA A 166 8.18 8.80 12.07
N MET A 167 7.28 8.13 12.80
CA MET A 167 7.33 8.06 14.26
C MET A 167 8.60 7.36 14.77
N GLN A 168 9.01 6.27 14.13
CA GLN A 168 10.17 5.46 14.51
C GLN A 168 11.51 6.17 14.24
N ARG A 169 11.58 6.95 13.16
CA ARG A 169 12.78 7.69 12.72
C ARG A 169 13.06 8.92 13.58
N ASP A 170 12.01 9.58 14.04
CA ASP A 170 12.12 10.77 14.88
C ASP A 170 12.71 10.45 16.27
N SER A 171 13.55 11.35 16.78
CA SER A 171 14.31 11.13 18.01
C SER A 171 13.64 11.63 19.29
N HIS A 172 12.52 12.35 19.18
CA HIS A 172 11.78 12.90 20.31
C HIS A 172 10.84 11.85 20.92
N ASP A 173 10.46 12.03 22.19
CA ASP A 173 9.66 11.03 22.89
C ASP A 173 8.17 11.07 22.57
N ARG A 174 7.57 12.27 22.54
CA ARG A 174 6.09 12.42 22.48
C ARG A 174 5.56 12.99 21.18
N TRP A 175 6.33 13.83 20.51
CA TRP A 175 5.92 14.50 19.28
C TRP A 175 7.06 14.40 18.28
N THR A 176 6.75 14.09 17.03
CA THR A 176 7.76 14.20 15.97
C THR A 176 8.06 15.65 15.63
N ASP A 177 9.17 15.89 14.92
CA ASP A 177 9.27 17.05 14.04
C ASP A 177 8.11 17.06 13.01
N SER A 178 7.88 18.20 12.35
CA SER A 178 6.85 18.27 11.31
C SER A 178 7.19 17.34 10.14
N VAL A 179 6.28 16.42 9.82
CA VAL A 179 6.47 15.39 8.80
C VAL A 179 5.85 15.87 7.49
N ARG A 180 6.69 16.12 6.47
CA ARG A 180 6.28 16.76 5.20
C ARG A 180 5.02 16.13 4.55
N PRO A 181 4.91 14.79 4.37
CA PRO A 181 3.70 14.18 3.80
C PRO A 181 2.38 14.48 4.54
N TYR A 182 2.45 14.88 5.81
CA TYR A 182 1.28 15.12 6.65
C TYR A 182 1.15 16.57 7.10
N GLU A 183 2.15 17.40 6.80
CA GLU A 183 2.24 18.83 7.13
C GLU A 183 1.99 19.14 8.62
N ARG A 184 2.34 18.21 9.51
CA ARG A 184 2.11 18.33 10.95
C ARG A 184 3.08 17.47 11.76
N GLN A 185 3.14 17.75 13.05
CA GLN A 185 3.75 16.86 14.04
C GLN A 185 2.83 15.66 14.32
N LEU A 186 3.43 14.50 14.59
CA LEU A 186 2.72 13.27 14.90
C LEU A 186 2.88 12.94 16.39
N TRP A 187 1.79 12.51 17.02
CA TRP A 187 1.80 12.06 18.41
C TRP A 187 2.39 10.66 18.53
N LYS A 188 3.44 10.52 19.36
CA LYS A 188 4.16 9.27 19.68
C LYS A 188 3.93 8.76 21.09
N GLY A 189 3.33 9.57 21.95
CA GLY A 189 2.97 9.15 23.30
C GLY A 189 1.93 8.03 23.31
N PRO A 190 1.68 7.41 24.47
CA PRO A 190 0.64 6.40 24.61
C PRO A 190 -0.73 6.98 24.25
N SER A 191 -1.57 6.17 23.60
CA SER A 191 -3.00 6.47 23.46
C SER A 191 -3.68 6.36 24.84
N PRO A 192 -4.72 7.16 25.15
CA PRO A 192 -5.37 7.15 26.47
C PRO A 192 -5.77 5.77 26.99
N THR A 193 -6.11 4.83 26.10
CA THR A 193 -6.55 3.46 26.44
C THR A 193 -5.46 2.39 26.28
N SER A 194 -4.25 2.77 25.84
CA SER A 194 -3.16 1.84 25.50
C SER A 194 -2.38 1.29 26.70
N ARG A 195 -2.84 1.55 27.94
CA ARG A 195 -2.15 1.17 29.19
C ARG A 195 -0.66 1.57 29.19
N GLY A 196 -0.36 2.75 28.66
CA GLY A 196 1.00 3.30 28.63
C GLY A 196 1.90 2.79 27.51
N ARG A 197 1.41 1.97 26.56
CA ARG A 197 2.21 1.54 25.41
C ARG A 197 2.20 2.59 24.30
N ALA A 198 3.39 3.06 23.91
CA ALA A 198 3.56 3.89 22.73
C ALA A 198 3.30 3.08 21.43
N PRO A 199 2.84 3.72 20.34
CA PRO A 199 2.60 3.04 19.05
C PRO A 199 3.87 2.49 18.40
N VAL A 200 5.03 3.05 18.73
CA VAL A 200 6.35 2.62 18.25
C VAL A 200 7.32 2.52 19.42
N GLU A 201 8.30 1.61 19.35
CA GLU A 201 9.36 1.56 20.36
C GLU A 201 10.24 2.80 20.23
N GLY A 202 10.27 3.64 21.27
CA GLY A 202 10.96 4.93 21.24
C GLY A 202 12.44 4.83 20.82
N GLY A 203 12.84 5.71 19.90
CA GLY A 203 14.23 5.88 19.44
C GLY A 203 15.24 6.16 20.56
N GLY A 204 14.78 6.46 21.78
CA GLY A 204 15.59 6.55 22.99
C GLY A 204 16.41 5.30 23.28
N ARG A 205 15.98 4.08 22.90
CA ARG A 205 16.82 2.87 23.03
C ARG A 205 18.02 2.86 22.08
N ARG A 206 17.88 3.41 20.87
CA ARG A 206 19.02 3.55 19.93
C ARG A 206 19.99 4.61 20.42
N LYS A 207 19.51 5.79 20.85
CA LYS A 207 20.34 6.82 21.50
C LYS A 207 21.02 6.29 22.76
N ALA A 208 20.30 5.64 23.67
CA ALA A 208 20.89 5.04 24.88
C ALA A 208 21.94 3.96 24.55
N ARG A 209 21.76 3.17 23.48
CA ARG A 209 22.74 2.16 23.04
C ARG A 209 23.95 2.79 22.33
N GLU A 210 23.76 3.93 21.67
CA GLU A 210 24.79 4.70 20.96
C GLU A 210 25.61 5.57 21.92
N GLU A 211 24.96 6.21 22.90
CA GLU A 211 25.57 6.89 24.04
C GLU A 211 26.32 5.90 24.94
N LYS A 212 25.74 4.73 25.22
CA LYS A 212 26.44 3.65 25.97
C LYS A 212 27.60 3.03 25.17
N ARG A 213 27.59 3.14 23.84
CA ARG A 213 28.74 2.80 22.98
C ARG A 213 29.83 3.87 23.02
N LYS A 214 29.45 5.16 23.00
CA LYS A 214 30.38 6.30 23.12
C LYS A 214 30.95 6.48 24.52
N ALA A 215 30.24 6.06 25.55
CA ALA A 215 30.66 6.08 26.95
C ALA A 215 31.48 4.84 27.37
N ARG A 216 31.78 3.92 26.44
CA ARG A 216 32.62 2.75 26.73
C ARG A 216 34.10 3.18 26.61
N PRO A 217 34.91 3.11 27.67
CA PRO A 217 36.32 3.46 27.58
C PRO A 217 37.02 2.54 26.57
N GLU A 218 37.85 3.12 25.72
CA GLU A 218 38.72 2.36 24.81
C GLU A 218 39.58 1.40 25.64
N LYS A 219 39.50 0.11 25.35
CA LYS A 219 40.42 -0.86 25.95
C LYS A 219 41.83 -0.54 25.45
N PRO A 220 42.86 -0.58 26.31
CA PRO A 220 44.22 -0.36 25.87
C PRO A 220 44.58 -1.40 24.81
N GLN A 221 45.01 -0.92 23.63
CA GLN A 221 45.60 -1.76 22.60
C GLN A 221 46.88 -2.39 23.18
N GLN A 222 46.86 -3.71 23.39
CA GLN A 222 48.08 -4.47 23.58
C GLN A 222 48.85 -4.45 22.25
N GLN A 223 50.06 -3.88 22.30
CA GLN A 223 51.01 -3.91 21.20
C GLN A 223 51.42 -5.37 20.91
N GLY A 224 50.89 -5.92 19.82
CA GLY A 224 51.41 -7.12 19.19
C GLY A 224 52.39 -6.73 18.08
N THR A 225 53.58 -7.33 18.12
CA THR A 225 54.68 -7.23 17.15
C THR A 225 54.27 -7.47 15.69
N PRO A 226 54.94 -6.84 14.70
CA PRO A 226 54.57 -6.96 13.29
C PRO A 226 55.11 -8.26 12.68
N ALA A 227 54.26 -8.98 11.96
CA ALA A 227 54.67 -10.01 11.01
C ALA A 227 54.49 -9.47 9.59
N GLU A 228 55.58 -9.50 8.84
CA GLU A 228 55.71 -9.06 7.45
C GLU A 228 54.91 -9.94 6.47
N GLY A 229 54.44 -9.30 5.39
CA GLY A 229 54.26 -9.97 4.09
C GLY A 229 52.84 -10.00 3.53
N ALA A 230 52.52 -9.04 2.64
CA ALA A 230 51.78 -9.21 1.36
C ALA A 230 51.26 -7.83 0.83
N PRO A 231 51.14 -7.64 -0.49
CA PRO A 231 51.37 -6.35 -1.14
C PRO A 231 50.17 -5.39 -1.15
N GLN A 232 50.48 -4.08 -1.04
CA GLN A 232 49.54 -2.97 -1.25
C GLN A 232 49.22 -2.80 -2.75
N GLU A 233 47.97 -3.07 -3.14
CA GLU A 233 47.41 -2.52 -4.37
C GLU A 233 47.16 -1.02 -4.19
N GLN A 234 47.93 -0.19 -4.90
CA GLN A 234 47.69 1.24 -5.01
C GLN A 234 46.45 1.49 -5.87
N GLN A 235 45.29 1.62 -5.25
CA GLN A 235 44.13 2.24 -5.89
C GLN A 235 44.36 3.75 -5.99
N ALA A 236 44.82 4.19 -7.16
CA ALA A 236 44.82 5.59 -7.54
C ALA A 236 43.37 6.11 -7.54
N GLN A 237 43.03 6.95 -6.57
CA GLN A 237 41.81 7.76 -6.59
C GLN A 237 41.90 8.76 -7.75
N GLN A 238 41.34 8.40 -8.90
CA GLN A 238 41.11 9.36 -9.97
C GLN A 238 40.02 10.35 -9.51
N GLN A 239 40.46 11.54 -9.10
CA GLN A 239 39.57 12.67 -8.86
C GLN A 239 38.88 13.03 -10.19
N ARG A 240 37.55 12.92 -10.24
CA ARG A 240 36.76 13.38 -11.38
C ARG A 240 36.95 14.90 -11.55
N PRO A 241 37.14 15.40 -12.78
CA PRO A 241 37.24 16.84 -13.01
C PRO A 241 35.92 17.54 -12.67
N PRO A 242 35.97 18.82 -12.23
CA PRO A 242 34.77 19.58 -11.88
C PRO A 242 33.84 19.75 -13.08
N ARG A 243 32.55 19.57 -12.83
CA ARG A 243 31.48 19.60 -13.83
C ARG A 243 31.30 21.03 -14.33
N LYS A 244 31.45 21.27 -15.64
CA LYS A 244 31.12 22.57 -16.26
C LYS A 244 29.64 22.90 -16.01
N GLU A 245 29.36 24.11 -15.55
CA GLU A 245 28.00 24.62 -15.38
C GLU A 245 27.27 24.65 -16.74
N ARG A 246 26.01 24.20 -16.73
CA ARG A 246 25.15 24.23 -17.92
C ARG A 246 24.65 25.66 -18.16
N PRO A 247 24.59 26.13 -19.42
CA PRO A 247 23.97 27.42 -19.71
C PRO A 247 22.47 27.40 -19.34
N PRO A 248 21.88 28.58 -19.04
CA PRO A 248 20.45 28.70 -18.74
C PRO A 248 19.60 28.17 -19.90
N ARG A 249 18.47 27.53 -19.59
CA ARG A 249 17.50 27.09 -20.60
C ARG A 249 16.89 28.30 -21.30
N GLU A 250 16.88 28.28 -22.62
CA GLU A 250 16.08 29.22 -23.42
C GLU A 250 14.58 29.01 -23.17
N ASP A 251 13.82 30.10 -23.16
CA ASP A 251 12.39 30.11 -22.92
C ASP A 251 11.65 29.31 -24.01
N ARG A 252 10.80 28.40 -23.55
CA ARG A 252 9.97 27.56 -24.41
C ARG A 252 8.88 28.46 -25.07
N PRO A 253 8.62 28.33 -26.38
CA PRO A 253 7.52 29.05 -27.01
C PRO A 253 6.17 28.67 -26.38
N PRO A 254 5.19 29.59 -26.33
CA PRO A 254 3.88 29.32 -25.74
C PRO A 254 3.20 28.14 -26.43
N ARG A 255 2.54 27.32 -25.62
CA ARG A 255 1.79 26.15 -26.08
C ARG A 255 0.58 26.60 -26.91
N GLU A 256 0.48 26.14 -28.15
CA GLU A 256 -0.72 26.35 -28.97
C GLU A 256 -1.97 25.82 -28.26
N GLU A 257 -3.03 26.64 -28.25
CA GLU A 257 -4.31 26.29 -27.64
C GLU A 257 -4.95 25.11 -28.37
N ARG A 258 -5.34 24.09 -27.60
CA ARG A 258 -6.08 22.95 -28.13
C ARG A 258 -7.46 23.41 -28.62
N PRO A 259 -7.96 22.90 -29.75
CA PRO A 259 -9.32 23.19 -30.18
C PRO A 259 -10.34 22.69 -29.12
N PRO A 260 -11.49 23.38 -28.98
CA PRO A 260 -12.51 23.01 -28.01
C PRO A 260 -13.03 21.60 -28.28
N ARG A 261 -13.21 20.85 -27.19
CA ARG A 261 -13.69 19.47 -27.19
C ARG A 261 -15.14 19.43 -27.68
N GLU A 262 -15.42 18.64 -28.71
CA GLU A 262 -16.79 18.41 -29.18
C GLU A 262 -17.69 17.94 -28.03
N GLU A 263 -18.88 18.54 -27.96
CA GLU A 263 -19.86 18.32 -26.91
C GLU A 263 -20.43 16.91 -27.03
N ARG A 264 -20.14 16.07 -26.03
CA ARG A 264 -20.56 14.67 -26.02
C ARG A 264 -22.06 14.61 -25.71
N ALA A 265 -22.82 13.95 -26.58
CA ALA A 265 -24.27 13.78 -26.40
C ALA A 265 -24.64 13.31 -24.98
N PRO A 266 -25.72 13.85 -24.37
CA PRO A 266 -26.13 13.50 -23.02
C PRO A 266 -26.47 12.01 -22.92
N ARG A 267 -25.99 11.37 -21.85
CA ARG A 267 -26.29 9.96 -21.57
C ARG A 267 -27.80 9.81 -21.30
N PRO A 268 -28.42 8.71 -21.73
CA PRO A 268 -29.80 8.43 -21.35
C PRO A 268 -29.94 8.37 -19.82
N PRO A 269 -31.11 8.77 -19.27
CA PRO A 269 -31.36 8.70 -17.84
C PRO A 269 -31.19 7.27 -17.35
N ARG A 270 -30.48 7.12 -16.23
CA ARG A 270 -30.28 5.84 -15.57
C ARG A 270 -31.63 5.39 -15.02
N GLU A 271 -32.07 4.18 -15.35
CA GLU A 271 -33.26 3.59 -14.71
C GLU A 271 -33.07 3.60 -13.19
N GLU A 272 -34.05 4.13 -12.46
CA GLU A 272 -34.04 4.16 -11.01
C GLU A 272 -34.09 2.73 -10.50
N ARG A 273 -33.05 2.31 -9.77
CA ARG A 273 -33.11 1.07 -9.00
C ARG A 273 -34.26 1.21 -8.00
N PRO A 274 -35.15 0.21 -7.88
CA PRO A 274 -36.19 0.24 -6.88
C PRO A 274 -35.56 0.41 -5.49
N PRO A 275 -36.14 1.25 -4.62
CA PRO A 275 -35.65 1.42 -3.26
C PRO A 275 -35.62 0.06 -2.56
N ARG A 276 -34.55 -0.22 -1.82
CA ARG A 276 -34.48 -1.42 -0.97
C ARG A 276 -35.70 -1.41 -0.04
N ASP A 277 -36.47 -2.49 -0.06
CA ASP A 277 -37.63 -2.63 0.79
C ASP A 277 -37.20 -2.54 2.27
N ALA A 278 -37.70 -1.54 2.99
CA ALA A 278 -37.39 -1.32 4.40
C ALA A 278 -37.81 -2.53 5.27
N SER A 279 -38.71 -3.37 4.77
CA SER A 279 -39.12 -4.62 5.43
C SER A 279 -38.04 -5.71 5.39
N SER A 280 -37.03 -5.57 4.53
CA SER A 280 -35.89 -6.50 4.40
C SER A 280 -34.76 -6.24 5.40
N LEU A 281 -34.85 -5.15 6.17
CA LEU A 281 -33.92 -4.86 7.25
C LEU A 281 -34.38 -5.57 8.54
N PRO A 282 -33.48 -6.21 9.29
CA PRO A 282 -33.83 -6.76 10.59
C PRO A 282 -34.38 -5.65 11.48
N LYS A 283 -35.60 -5.84 12.01
CA LYS A 283 -36.30 -4.86 12.86
C LYS A 283 -35.55 -4.56 14.15
N GLU A 284 -34.66 -5.46 14.57
CA GLU A 284 -33.78 -5.28 15.71
C GLU A 284 -32.35 -5.71 15.34
N LEU A 285 -31.39 -4.81 15.59
CA LEU A 285 -29.98 -5.13 15.58
C LEU A 285 -29.66 -5.90 16.87
N THR A 286 -29.68 -7.23 16.79
CA THR A 286 -29.39 -8.13 17.93
C THR A 286 -27.92 -8.16 18.35
N PHE A 287 -27.08 -7.29 17.76
CA PHE A 287 -25.71 -7.07 18.20
C PHE A 287 -25.70 -6.02 19.33
N LYS A 288 -25.35 -6.47 20.54
CA LYS A 288 -25.28 -5.67 21.78
C LYS A 288 -24.70 -4.23 21.67
N PRO A 289 -23.71 -3.89 20.82
CA PRO A 289 -23.23 -2.51 20.74
C PRO A 289 -24.20 -1.51 20.07
N PHE A 290 -25.25 -1.95 19.37
CA PHE A 290 -26.18 -1.04 18.67
C PHE A 290 -27.50 -0.79 19.40
N SER A 291 -27.85 -1.59 20.40
CA SER A 291 -29.11 -1.47 21.14
C SER A 291 -29.26 -0.13 21.88
N ALA A 292 -28.15 0.56 22.18
CA ALA A 292 -28.14 1.86 22.85
C ALA A 292 -28.47 3.06 21.93
N LEU A 293 -28.45 2.87 20.60
CA LEU A 293 -28.62 3.97 19.63
C LEU A 293 -30.03 4.05 19.05
N THR A 294 -30.93 3.14 19.41
CA THR A 294 -32.26 3.04 18.79
C THR A 294 -33.42 3.06 19.78
N SER A 295 -33.20 3.38 21.07
CA SER A 295 -34.31 3.60 22.00
C SER A 295 -35.03 4.91 21.67
N LEU A 296 -35.91 4.88 20.67
CA LEU A 296 -36.94 5.90 20.53
C LEU A 296 -37.96 5.69 21.65
N PRO A 297 -38.38 6.74 22.38
CA PRO A 297 -39.42 6.60 23.39
C PRO A 297 -40.70 6.15 22.70
N SER A 298 -41.21 4.99 23.11
CA SER A 298 -42.52 4.50 22.68
C SER A 298 -43.59 5.43 23.23
N ASP A 299 -44.36 6.04 22.34
CA ASP A 299 -45.55 6.83 22.62
C ASP A 299 -46.52 5.98 23.45
N SER A 300 -46.66 6.30 24.74
CA SER A 300 -47.56 5.60 25.65
C SER A 300 -48.97 6.15 25.49
N GLY A 301 -49.65 5.73 24.43
CA GLY A 301 -51.10 5.78 24.36
C GLY A 301 -51.70 4.64 25.18
N LYS A 302 -52.19 4.93 26.40
CA LYS A 302 -53.26 4.17 27.03
C LYS A 302 -54.07 5.07 27.97
N GLY A 303 -55.33 5.25 27.61
CA GLY A 303 -56.32 6.00 28.37
C GLY A 303 -56.65 5.40 29.73
N GLY A 304 -57.18 6.26 30.59
CA GLY A 304 -57.92 5.91 31.80
C GLY A 304 -59.18 6.78 31.82
N GLU A 305 -60.33 6.11 31.87
CA GLU A 305 -61.67 6.66 32.08
C GLU A 305 -61.83 7.31 33.47
N GLY A 306 -62.79 8.24 33.62
CA GLY A 306 -63.29 8.65 34.94
C GLY A 306 -64.05 9.98 35.04
N SER A 307 -65.36 9.94 34.76
CA SER A 307 -66.53 10.61 35.40
C SER A 307 -66.52 12.08 35.90
N SER A 308 -67.55 12.84 35.49
CA SER A 308 -68.64 13.42 36.33
C SER A 308 -69.50 14.39 35.48
N GLU A 309 -70.74 14.06 35.15
CA GLU A 309 -72.01 14.48 35.79
C GLU A 309 -72.50 15.90 35.47
N SER A 310 -73.78 15.92 35.07
CA SER A 310 -74.78 17.02 35.02
C SER A 310 -74.71 18.04 33.88
#